data_AF-A0AAD7VWI4-F1
#
_entry.id   AF-A0AAD7VWI4-F1
#
_cell.length_a   1.000
_cell.length_b   1.000
_cell.length_c   1.000
_cell.angle_alpha   90.00
_cell.angle_beta   90.00
_cell.angle_gamma   90.00
#
_symmetry.space_group_name_H-M   'P 1'
#
loop_
_entity.id
_entity.type
_entity.pdbx_description
1 polymer ?
#
loop_
_entity_poly.entity_id
_entity_poly.type
_entity_poly.pdbx_seq_one_letter_code
_entity_poly.pdbx_strand_id
1 'polypeptide(L)'
;MAEIELPVSPLLNTTLTIHKSTPVVGALPLSDSSSCSKYLVSLRRRIAPFLELLPNASITGTAGSWTTRVSHGLQDENSVAIHSITLPSCKFIILVRLHARTERERQLVVFTRAQRQLHDVFIKWLEMYFDIMVRPLRLSTQFLLRFLEDYVLSCHRNEEKTGVELDFTTGIVQVRRITMASEPDDVAKFARSGEGVMARMMDHFENSTGLKFKEIDIGRAACSGGVIGADGRIKYIVRADISDWRREFVEARVGEIAGLVWRD
;
A
#
# COMPACT_ATOMS: atom_id res chain seq x y z
N MET A 1 -9.97 -27.89 -17.13
CA MET A 1 -9.10 -26.74 -17.45
C MET A 1 -8.41 -26.33 -16.16
N ALA A 2 -7.08 -26.43 -16.10
CA ALA A 2 -6.34 -25.97 -14.93
C ALA A 2 -6.26 -24.44 -14.99
N GLU A 3 -6.93 -23.76 -14.07
CA GLU A 3 -6.69 -22.33 -13.84
C GLU A 3 -5.25 -22.17 -13.38
N ILE A 4 -4.45 -21.48 -14.20
CA ILE A 4 -3.12 -21.05 -13.78
C ILE A 4 -3.36 -19.94 -12.77
N GLU A 5 -3.38 -20.30 -11.47
CA GLU A 5 -3.27 -19.33 -10.39
C GLU A 5 -1.95 -18.57 -10.59
N LEU A 6 -2.04 -17.38 -11.18
CA LEU A 6 -0.89 -16.47 -11.22
C LEU A 6 -0.44 -16.25 -9.77
N PRO A 7 0.84 -16.45 -9.43
CA PRO A 7 1.31 -16.30 -8.07
C PRO A 7 1.06 -14.87 -7.61
N VAL A 8 0.12 -14.72 -6.67
CA VAL A 8 -0.26 -13.45 -6.05
C VAL A 8 0.95 -12.95 -5.25
N SER A 9 1.82 -12.20 -5.91
CA SER A 9 3.03 -11.64 -5.31
C SER A 9 2.64 -10.53 -4.33
N PRO A 10 3.23 -10.51 -3.12
CA PRO A 10 2.93 -9.48 -2.13
C PRO A 10 3.33 -8.10 -2.67
N LEU A 11 2.49 -7.09 -2.40
CA LEU A 11 2.83 -5.69 -2.63
C LEU A 11 3.74 -5.22 -1.48
N LEU A 12 4.99 -4.89 -1.81
CA LEU A 12 5.97 -4.33 -0.89
C LEU A 12 5.86 -2.81 -0.91
N ASN A 13 5.75 -2.20 0.27
CA ASN A 13 5.47 -0.77 0.40
C ASN A 13 6.50 -0.10 1.30
N THR A 14 7.00 1.04 0.85
CA THR A 14 8.04 1.81 1.54
C THR A 14 7.73 3.30 1.42
N THR A 15 7.86 4.04 2.52
CA THR A 15 7.79 5.50 2.52
C THR A 15 9.20 6.08 2.36
N LEU A 16 9.34 7.11 1.55
CA LEU A 16 10.61 7.82 1.34
C LEU A 16 10.41 9.28 1.70
N THR A 17 11.19 9.80 2.64
CA THR A 17 11.24 11.23 2.95
C THR A 17 12.42 11.83 2.20
N ILE A 18 12.19 12.78 1.30
CA ILE A 18 13.24 13.48 0.57
C ILE A 18 13.64 14.74 1.32
N HIS A 19 14.92 14.85 1.68
CA HIS A 19 15.49 16.03 2.33
C HIS A 19 16.06 17.02 1.31
N LYS A 20 16.57 16.57 0.15
CA LYS A 20 16.95 17.45 -0.97
C LYS A 20 16.47 16.92 -2.31
N SER A 21 15.82 17.79 -3.09
CA SER A 21 15.28 17.45 -4.42
C SER A 21 16.35 17.35 -5.52
N THR A 22 17.57 17.78 -5.23
CA THR A 22 18.71 17.74 -6.16
C THR A 22 19.41 16.39 -6.00
N PRO A 23 19.60 15.61 -7.08
CA PRO A 23 20.36 14.38 -7.00
C PRO A 23 21.77 14.66 -6.49
N VAL A 24 22.28 13.81 -5.60
CA VAL A 24 23.62 13.97 -4.99
C VAL A 24 24.72 13.86 -6.05
N VAL A 25 24.43 13.16 -7.16
CA VAL A 25 25.37 12.92 -8.27
C VAL A 25 24.79 13.42 -9.59
N GLY A 26 25.45 14.41 -10.21
CA GLY A 26 25.15 14.93 -11.55
C GLY A 26 24.21 16.14 -11.54
N ALA A 27 24.74 17.29 -11.95
CA ALA A 27 24.00 18.55 -12.04
C ALA A 27 22.88 18.48 -13.08
N LEU A 28 21.69 18.98 -12.73
CA LEU A 28 20.63 19.26 -13.68
C LEU A 28 20.71 20.72 -14.13
N PRO A 29 20.55 21.04 -15.43
CA PRO A 29 20.44 22.41 -15.87
C PRO A 29 19.17 23.06 -15.30
N LEU A 30 19.35 24.26 -14.74
CA LEU A 30 18.32 25.10 -14.15
C LEU A 30 17.47 25.75 -15.26
N SER A 31 16.16 25.47 -15.35
CA SER A 31 15.22 26.27 -16.15
C SER A 31 13.84 26.37 -15.50
N ASP A 32 13.26 27.56 -15.38
CA ASP A 32 12.17 27.93 -14.45
C ASP A 32 10.79 27.25 -14.57
N SER A 33 10.69 25.96 -14.23
CA SER A 33 9.43 25.30 -13.87
C SER A 33 9.46 24.75 -12.44
N SER A 34 8.27 24.59 -11.84
CA SER A 34 8.08 24.20 -10.43
C SER A 34 8.95 23.00 -10.05
N SER A 35 9.61 23.07 -8.89
CA SER A 35 10.64 22.14 -8.43
C SER A 35 10.18 20.67 -8.27
N CYS A 36 8.87 20.39 -8.32
CA CYS A 36 8.32 19.04 -8.34
C CYS A 36 8.35 18.42 -9.76
N SER A 37 8.02 19.20 -10.80
CA SER A 37 8.03 18.72 -12.19
C SER A 37 9.44 18.34 -12.68
N LYS A 38 10.46 19.16 -12.39
CA LYS A 38 11.87 18.84 -12.66
C LYS A 38 12.34 17.59 -11.93
N TYR A 39 11.91 17.43 -10.68
CA TYR A 39 12.23 16.28 -9.86
C TYR A 39 11.69 15.00 -10.50
N LEU A 40 10.42 14.98 -10.88
CA LEU A 40 9.77 13.85 -11.54
C LEU A 40 10.39 13.54 -12.90
N VAL A 41 10.79 14.57 -13.66
CA VAL A 41 11.52 14.40 -14.93
C VAL A 41 12.92 13.82 -14.70
N SER A 42 13.64 14.28 -13.68
CA SER A 42 14.97 13.74 -13.33
C SER A 42 14.88 12.30 -12.85
N LEU A 43 13.92 12.03 -11.96
CA LEU A 43 13.61 10.71 -11.44
C LEU A 43 13.27 9.75 -12.58
N ARG A 44 12.39 10.16 -13.51
CA ARG A 44 12.06 9.38 -14.71
C ARG A 44 13.30 9.13 -15.59
N ARG A 45 14.12 10.15 -15.86
CA ARG A 45 15.33 10.02 -16.69
C ARG A 45 16.37 9.06 -16.11
N ARG A 46 16.41 8.92 -14.79
CA ARG A 46 17.39 8.08 -14.09
C ARG A 46 16.86 6.68 -13.78
N ILE A 47 15.57 6.55 -13.48
CA ILE A 47 14.94 5.27 -13.19
C ILE A 47 14.87 4.40 -14.45
N ALA A 48 14.50 4.96 -15.62
CA ALA A 48 14.33 4.15 -16.82
C ALA A 48 15.60 3.37 -17.22
N PRO A 49 16.80 3.99 -17.32
CA PRO A 49 18.04 3.26 -17.62
C PRO A 49 18.42 2.25 -16.54
N PHE A 50 18.22 2.58 -15.25
CA PHE A 50 18.50 1.64 -14.16
C PHE A 50 17.64 0.39 -14.26
N LEU A 51 16.34 0.56 -14.55
CA LEU A 51 15.41 -0.55 -14.67
C LEU A 51 15.70 -1.44 -15.88
N GLU A 52 16.19 -0.87 -16.99
CA GLU A 52 16.64 -1.62 -18.18
C GLU A 52 17.88 -2.47 -17.89
N LEU A 53 18.72 -2.08 -16.93
CA LEU A 53 19.90 -2.82 -16.50
C LEU A 53 19.59 -3.97 -15.54
N LEU A 54 18.34 -4.10 -15.08
CA LEU A 54 17.97 -5.17 -14.15
C LEU A 54 17.90 -6.52 -14.91
N PRO A 55 18.51 -7.59 -14.37
CA PRO A 55 18.70 -8.85 -15.09
C PRO A 55 17.40 -9.57 -15.50
N ASN A 56 16.24 -9.16 -14.98
CA ASN A 56 14.92 -9.70 -15.31
C ASN A 56 14.04 -8.76 -16.17
N ALA A 57 14.56 -7.59 -16.57
CA ALA A 57 13.89 -6.66 -17.49
C ALA A 57 14.33 -6.88 -18.95
N SER A 58 15.54 -7.41 -19.16
CA SER A 58 16.14 -7.62 -20.47
C SER A 58 15.72 -8.92 -21.18
N ILE A 59 15.11 -9.88 -20.47
CA ILE A 59 14.82 -11.22 -21.01
C ILE A 59 13.70 -11.20 -22.07
N THR A 60 12.83 -10.19 -22.09
CA THR A 60 11.65 -10.17 -22.98
C THR A 60 11.67 -9.09 -24.06
N GLY A 61 12.77 -8.35 -24.25
CA GLY A 61 12.92 -7.36 -25.33
C GLY A 61 11.85 -6.26 -25.39
N THR A 62 11.07 -6.10 -24.33
CA THR A 62 9.89 -5.22 -24.27
C THR A 62 10.21 -4.03 -23.39
N ALA A 63 10.25 -2.84 -23.99
CA ALA A 63 10.46 -1.58 -23.30
C ALA A 63 9.40 -1.43 -22.20
N GLY A 64 9.83 -1.18 -20.95
CA GLY A 64 8.92 -0.88 -19.86
C GLY A 64 8.01 0.30 -20.19
N SER A 65 6.76 0.27 -19.72
CA SER A 65 5.83 1.39 -19.90
C SER A 65 5.81 2.28 -18.67
N TRP A 66 5.94 3.59 -18.90
CA TRP A 66 5.79 4.61 -17.86
C TRP A 66 4.50 5.38 -18.10
N THR A 67 3.58 5.33 -17.14
CA THR A 67 2.35 6.13 -17.16
C THR A 67 2.32 7.06 -15.95
N THR A 68 1.73 8.24 -16.14
CA THR A 68 1.55 9.22 -15.07
C THR A 68 0.10 9.67 -15.08
N ARG A 69 -0.55 9.58 -13.93
CA ARG A 69 -1.92 10.05 -13.72
C ARG A 69 -1.93 10.95 -12.50
N VAL A 70 -2.72 12.01 -12.55
CA VAL A 70 -2.97 12.85 -11.38
C VAL A 70 -4.26 12.37 -10.75
N SER A 71 -4.21 11.99 -9.48
CA SER A 71 -5.38 11.72 -8.68
C SER A 71 -5.66 12.96 -7.84
N HIS A 72 -6.86 13.51 -8.01
CA HIS A 72 -7.39 14.52 -7.11
C HIS A 72 -8.06 13.78 -5.96
N GLY A 73 -7.56 13.97 -4.74
CA GLY A 73 -8.26 13.46 -3.57
C GLY A 73 -9.67 14.06 -3.48
N LEU A 74 -10.58 13.35 -2.81
CA LEU A 74 -11.96 13.83 -2.52
C LEU A 74 -12.02 15.15 -1.73
N GLN A 75 -10.86 15.66 -1.28
CA GLN A 75 -10.69 16.99 -0.70
C GLN A 75 -9.54 17.69 -1.45
N ASP A 76 -9.84 18.86 -2.03
CA ASP A 76 -9.06 19.60 -3.04
C ASP A 76 -7.59 19.92 -2.69
N GLU A 77 -7.15 19.74 -1.45
CA GLU A 77 -5.79 20.09 -1.00
C GLU A 77 -4.76 18.95 -1.11
N ASN A 78 -5.19 17.72 -1.40
CA ASN A 78 -4.31 16.53 -1.42
C ASN A 78 -4.20 15.91 -2.82
N SER A 79 -3.77 16.69 -3.80
CA SER A 79 -3.48 16.14 -5.14
C SER A 79 -2.22 15.27 -5.12
N VAL A 80 -2.31 14.10 -5.74
CA VAL A 80 -1.25 13.09 -5.78
C VAL A 80 -0.94 12.75 -7.23
N ALA A 81 0.33 12.83 -7.62
CA ALA A 81 0.80 12.26 -8.87
C ALA A 81 1.11 10.77 -8.66
N ILE A 82 0.43 9.95 -9.44
CA ILE A 82 0.62 8.50 -9.50
C ILE A 82 1.50 8.20 -10.71
N HIS A 83 2.74 7.77 -10.47
CA HIS A 83 3.63 7.28 -11.51
C HIS A 83 3.66 5.75 -11.48
N SER A 84 3.15 5.12 -12.52
CA SER A 84 3.19 3.67 -12.67
C SER A 84 4.26 3.29 -13.69
N ILE A 85 5.19 2.48 -13.25
CA ILE A 85 6.29 1.93 -14.02
C ILE A 85 6.06 0.43 -14.14
N THR A 86 5.73 -0.03 -15.34
CA THR A 86 5.40 -1.44 -15.60
C THR A 86 6.50 -2.06 -16.43
N LEU A 87 7.13 -3.08 -15.88
CA LEU A 87 8.09 -3.95 -16.55
C LEU A 87 7.43 -5.34 -16.74
N PRO A 88 7.93 -6.17 -17.66
CA PRO A 88 7.38 -7.51 -17.92
C PRO A 88 7.29 -8.40 -16.68
N SER A 89 8.22 -8.25 -15.73
CA SER A 89 8.33 -9.07 -14.52
C SER A 89 7.95 -8.33 -13.22
N CYS A 90 7.67 -7.02 -13.25
CA CYS A 90 7.35 -6.26 -12.05
C CYS A 90 6.65 -4.92 -12.34
N LYS A 91 5.99 -4.36 -11.33
CA LYS A 91 5.33 -3.05 -11.39
C LYS A 91 5.69 -2.23 -10.17
N PHE A 92 6.18 -1.01 -10.40
CA PHE A 92 6.41 0.00 -9.37
C PHE A 92 5.37 1.10 -9.52
N ILE A 93 4.75 1.48 -8.41
CA ILE A 93 3.82 2.61 -8.33
C ILE A 93 4.44 3.59 -7.34
N ILE A 94 4.83 4.76 -7.83
CA ILE A 94 5.42 5.84 -7.05
C ILE A 94 4.37 6.92 -6.92
N LEU A 95 4.02 7.23 -5.68
CA LEU A 95 3.04 8.25 -5.37
C LEU A 95 3.75 9.48 -4.81
N VAL A 96 3.47 10.64 -5.40
CA VAL A 96 4.14 11.90 -5.09
C VAL A 96 3.10 12.96 -4.79
N ARG A 97 3.15 13.58 -3.61
CA ARG A 97 2.29 14.71 -3.26
C ARG A 97 2.62 15.90 -4.16
N LEU A 98 1.61 16.47 -4.82
CA LEU A 98 1.77 17.59 -5.75
C LEU A 98 1.75 18.95 -5.05
N HIS A 99 1.12 19.05 -3.88
CA HIS A 99 0.99 20.31 -3.13
C HIS A 99 1.40 20.15 -1.66
N ALA A 100 2.56 20.71 -1.34
CA ALA A 100 2.79 21.47 -0.13
C ALA A 100 3.82 22.54 -0.49
N ARG A 101 3.35 23.76 -0.79
CA ARG A 101 4.25 24.92 -1.05
C ARG A 101 5.08 25.31 0.18
N THR A 102 4.84 24.67 1.33
CA THR A 102 5.30 25.08 2.65
C THR A 102 6.01 24.00 3.47
N GLU A 103 6.03 22.72 3.05
CA GLU A 103 6.69 21.66 3.82
C GLU A 103 8.15 21.46 3.38
N ARG A 104 9.04 21.43 4.38
CA ARG A 104 10.51 21.26 4.20
C ARG A 104 10.90 19.85 3.77
N GLU A 105 10.00 18.88 3.85
CA GLU A 105 10.26 17.47 3.55
C GLU A 105 9.20 16.95 2.58
N ARG A 106 9.62 16.36 1.45
CA ARG A 106 8.70 15.76 0.49
C ARG A 106 8.60 14.27 0.76
N GLN A 107 7.42 13.78 1.11
CA GLN A 107 7.19 12.35 1.28
C GLN A 107 6.74 11.71 -0.04
N LEU A 108 7.36 10.59 -0.40
CA LEU A 108 6.97 9.70 -1.49
C LEU A 108 6.50 8.38 -0.89
N VAL A 109 5.58 7.72 -1.57
CA VAL A 109 5.24 6.33 -1.26
C VAL A 109 5.57 5.47 -2.46
N VAL A 110 6.33 4.41 -2.24
CA VAL A 110 6.64 3.41 -3.27
C VAL A 110 5.89 2.13 -2.92
N PHE A 111 5.00 1.73 -3.82
CA PHE A 111 4.39 0.42 -3.83
C PHE A 111 5.03 -0.39 -4.96
N THR A 112 5.41 -1.65 -4.70
CA THR A 112 5.94 -2.51 -5.75
C THR A 112 5.40 -3.92 -5.67
N ARG A 113 5.13 -4.50 -6.83
CA ARG A 113 4.88 -5.95 -7.01
C ARG A 113 6.15 -6.70 -7.39
N ALA A 114 7.31 -6.07 -7.26
CA ALA A 114 8.59 -6.70 -7.53
C ALA A 114 8.95 -7.75 -6.46
N GLN A 115 9.78 -8.72 -6.85
CA GLN A 115 10.44 -9.60 -5.89
C GLN A 115 11.26 -8.77 -4.89
N ARG A 116 11.35 -9.23 -3.64
CA ARG A 116 12.02 -8.51 -2.55
C ARG A 116 13.43 -8.04 -2.89
N GLN A 117 14.23 -8.89 -3.54
CA GLN A 117 15.59 -8.54 -3.96
C GLN A 117 15.60 -7.33 -4.91
N LEU A 118 14.66 -7.28 -5.85
CA LEU A 118 14.54 -6.20 -6.83
C LEU A 118 14.02 -4.91 -6.19
N HIS A 119 13.08 -5.02 -5.25
CA HIS A 119 12.65 -3.90 -4.41
C HIS A 119 13.84 -3.33 -3.64
N ASP A 120 14.59 -4.16 -2.93
CA ASP A 120 15.70 -3.70 -2.08
C ASP A 120 16.82 -3.06 -2.92
N VAL A 121 17.10 -3.59 -4.11
CA VAL A 121 18.02 -3.00 -5.09
C VAL A 121 17.52 -1.64 -5.59
N PHE A 122 16.21 -1.51 -5.89
CA PHE A 122 15.61 -0.25 -6.30
C PHE A 122 15.62 0.81 -5.19
N ILE A 123 15.30 0.43 -3.95
CA ILE A 123 15.34 1.34 -2.79
C ILE A 123 16.77 1.80 -2.52
N LYS A 124 17.77 0.91 -2.51
CA LYS A 124 19.18 1.28 -2.35
C LYS A 124 19.67 2.20 -3.46
N TRP A 125 19.23 1.98 -4.69
CA TRP A 125 19.54 2.88 -5.79
C TRP A 125 18.97 4.27 -5.55
N LEU A 126 17.72 4.37 -5.06
CA LEU A 126 17.13 5.65 -4.69
C LEU A 126 17.93 6.35 -3.57
N GLU A 127 18.35 5.62 -2.52
CA GLU A 127 19.19 6.15 -1.44
C GLU A 127 20.55 6.68 -1.93
N MET A 128 21.14 6.03 -2.94
CA MET A 128 22.46 6.41 -3.45
C MET A 128 22.41 7.68 -4.31
N TYR A 129 21.33 7.87 -5.08
CA TYR A 129 21.22 8.98 -6.03
C TYR A 129 20.47 10.19 -5.49
N PHE A 130 19.62 10.00 -4.48
CA PHE A 130 18.79 11.04 -3.90
C PHE A 130 19.07 11.14 -2.38
N ASP A 131 19.04 12.36 -1.85
CA ASP A 131 19.14 12.61 -0.41
C ASP A 131 17.78 12.28 0.24
N ILE A 132 17.54 10.98 0.41
CA ILE A 132 16.29 10.42 0.93
C ILE A 132 16.52 9.59 2.19
N MET A 133 15.56 9.67 3.09
CA MET A 133 15.43 8.77 4.24
C MET A 133 14.32 7.77 3.96
N VAL A 134 14.69 6.51 3.90
CA VAL A 134 13.74 5.40 3.74
C VAL A 134 13.13 5.06 5.09
N ARG A 135 11.80 4.98 5.16
CA ARG A 135 11.08 4.54 6.36
C ARG A 135 10.07 3.44 5.99
N PRO A 136 9.93 2.40 6.83
CA PRO A 136 8.84 1.44 6.64
C PRO A 136 7.50 2.18 6.78
N LEU A 137 6.56 1.89 5.88
CA LEU A 137 5.20 2.39 6.01
C LEU A 137 4.59 1.77 7.26
N ARG A 138 4.18 2.60 8.22
CA ARG A 138 3.49 2.14 9.43
C ARG A 138 2.02 2.52 9.35
N LEU A 139 1.16 1.52 9.38
CA LEU A 139 -0.29 1.70 9.41
C LEU A 139 -0.80 1.53 10.84
N SER A 140 -1.69 2.44 11.27
CA SER A 140 -2.28 2.38 12.60
C SER A 140 -3.29 1.24 12.72
N THR A 141 -3.47 0.72 13.93
CA THR A 141 -4.54 -0.26 14.25
C THR A 141 -5.90 0.23 13.78
N GLN A 142 -6.21 1.52 13.98
CA GLN A 142 -7.47 2.12 13.52
C GLN A 142 -7.62 2.05 12.00
N PHE A 143 -6.54 2.28 11.24
CA PHE A 143 -6.59 2.14 9.79
C PHE A 143 -6.86 0.71 9.36
N LEU A 144 -6.19 -0.27 9.97
CA LEU A 144 -6.39 -1.70 9.67
C LEU A 144 -7.83 -2.15 9.95
N LEU A 145 -8.39 -1.71 11.08
CA LEU A 145 -9.78 -2.00 11.44
C LEU A 145 -10.75 -1.35 10.47
N ARG A 146 -10.56 -0.07 10.12
CA ARG A 146 -11.41 0.62 9.15
C ARG A 146 -11.35 -0.05 7.77
N PHE A 147 -10.17 -0.47 7.33
CA PHE A 147 -10.01 -1.21 6.08
C PHE A 147 -10.87 -2.47 6.05
N LEU A 148 -10.85 -3.26 7.13
CA LEU A 148 -11.67 -4.47 7.23
C LEU A 148 -13.16 -4.14 7.31
N GLU A 149 -13.53 -3.13 8.11
CA GLU A 149 -14.91 -2.71 8.26
C GLU A 149 -15.53 -2.34 6.92
N ASP A 150 -14.84 -1.48 6.17
CA ASP A 150 -15.30 -1.04 4.87
C ASP A 150 -15.42 -2.22 3.88
N TYR A 151 -14.48 -3.18 3.92
CA TYR A 151 -14.57 -4.39 3.10
C TYR A 151 -15.77 -5.27 3.47
N VAL A 152 -15.99 -5.51 4.77
CA VAL A 152 -17.10 -6.32 5.28
C VAL A 152 -18.44 -5.68 4.90
N LEU A 153 -18.56 -4.36 5.05
CA LEU A 153 -19.76 -3.62 4.65
C LEU A 153 -19.99 -3.68 3.14
N SER A 154 -18.94 -3.59 2.33
CA SER A 154 -19.05 -3.78 0.87
C SER A 154 -19.50 -5.21 0.52
N CYS A 155 -18.94 -6.25 1.15
CA CYS A 155 -19.41 -7.63 0.97
C CYS A 155 -20.89 -7.75 1.34
N HIS A 156 -21.31 -7.19 2.48
CA HIS A 156 -22.69 -7.25 2.93
C HIS A 156 -23.67 -6.60 1.94
N ARG A 157 -23.32 -5.42 1.39
CA ARG A 157 -24.14 -4.71 0.38
C ARG A 157 -24.27 -5.48 -0.94
N ASN A 158 -23.27 -6.29 -1.28
CA ASN A 158 -23.24 -7.10 -2.49
C ASN A 158 -23.68 -8.56 -2.25
N GLU A 159 -24.26 -8.87 -1.09
CA GLU A 159 -24.71 -10.22 -0.70
C GLU A 159 -23.60 -11.28 -0.72
N GLU A 160 -22.34 -10.86 -0.59
CA GLU A 160 -21.18 -11.73 -0.54
C GLU A 160 -20.78 -12.05 0.91
N LYS A 161 -20.26 -13.26 1.12
CA LYS A 161 -19.75 -13.70 2.43
C LYS A 161 -18.24 -13.45 2.54
N THR A 162 -17.79 -12.94 3.69
CA THR A 162 -16.36 -12.81 4.00
C THR A 162 -16.07 -13.18 5.44
N GLY A 163 -15.00 -13.94 5.66
CA GLY A 163 -14.38 -14.11 6.97
C GLY A 163 -13.43 -12.96 7.28
N VAL A 164 -13.04 -12.83 8.54
CA VAL A 164 -12.06 -11.84 9.01
C VAL A 164 -11.05 -12.53 9.91
N GLU A 165 -9.78 -12.21 9.74
CA GLU A 165 -8.69 -12.66 10.59
C GLU A 165 -7.86 -11.45 11.05
N LEU A 166 -7.68 -11.33 12.37
CA LEU A 166 -6.88 -10.30 13.02
C LEU A 166 -5.70 -10.95 13.73
N ASP A 167 -4.52 -10.37 13.55
CA ASP A 167 -3.31 -10.77 14.22
C ASP A 167 -2.79 -9.68 15.12
N PHE A 168 -2.77 -9.98 16.41
CA PHE A 168 -2.31 -9.11 17.47
C PHE A 168 -0.86 -9.39 17.80
N THR A 169 -0.04 -8.35 17.94
CA THR A 169 1.35 -8.43 18.35
C THR A 169 1.46 -8.01 19.81
N THR A 170 1.80 -8.94 20.70
CA THR A 170 1.65 -8.72 22.16
C THR A 170 2.88 -8.07 22.82
N GLY A 171 4.02 -8.04 22.13
CA GLY A 171 5.31 -7.65 22.73
C GLY A 171 5.88 -8.65 23.75
N ILE A 172 5.17 -9.73 24.08
CA ILE A 172 5.57 -10.74 25.06
C ILE A 172 6.40 -11.82 24.37
N VAL A 173 7.59 -12.12 24.90
CA VAL A 173 8.54 -13.07 24.29
C VAL A 173 7.94 -14.46 24.12
N GLN A 174 7.18 -14.95 25.11
CA GLN A 174 6.56 -16.27 25.08
C GLN A 174 5.34 -16.36 24.16
N VAL A 175 4.57 -15.28 24.02
CA VAL A 175 3.32 -15.27 23.22
C VAL A 175 3.41 -14.15 22.21
N ARG A 176 4.26 -14.26 21.20
CA ARG A 176 4.56 -13.14 20.28
C ARG A 176 3.34 -12.64 19.51
N ARG A 177 2.37 -13.52 19.24
CA ARG A 177 1.21 -13.24 18.40
C ARG A 177 -0.02 -14.00 18.86
N ILE A 178 -1.18 -13.35 18.76
CA ILE A 178 -2.50 -13.94 18.95
C ILE A 178 -3.29 -13.74 17.66
N THR A 179 -3.92 -14.80 17.14
CA THR A 179 -4.73 -14.74 15.92
C THR A 179 -6.19 -14.99 16.27
N MET A 180 -7.06 -14.06 15.88
CA MET A 180 -8.51 -14.17 16.01
C MET A 180 -9.11 -14.28 14.62
N ALA A 181 -9.81 -15.38 14.34
CA ALA A 181 -10.51 -15.60 13.09
C ALA A 181 -12.02 -15.67 13.35
N SER A 182 -12.80 -15.06 12.46
CA SER A 182 -14.26 -15.13 12.45
C SER A 182 -14.73 -15.65 11.11
N GLU A 183 -15.58 -16.68 11.19
CA GLU A 183 -16.17 -17.31 10.02
C GLU A 183 -17.16 -16.36 9.31
N PRO A 184 -17.38 -16.54 8.00
CA PRO A 184 -18.21 -15.60 7.23
C PRO A 184 -19.64 -15.45 7.74
N ASP A 185 -20.22 -16.50 8.28
CA ASP A 185 -21.59 -16.48 8.82
C ASP A 185 -21.68 -15.67 10.13
N ASP A 186 -20.62 -15.66 10.94
CA ASP A 186 -20.56 -14.84 12.15
C ASP A 186 -20.29 -13.38 11.82
N VAL A 187 -19.36 -13.09 10.91
CA VAL A 187 -19.11 -11.74 10.39
C VAL A 187 -20.39 -11.13 9.81
N ALA A 188 -21.17 -11.91 9.06
CA ALA A 188 -22.44 -11.47 8.52
C ALA A 188 -23.45 -11.02 9.60
N LYS A 189 -23.43 -11.63 10.79
CA LYS A 189 -24.30 -11.20 11.91
C LYS A 189 -23.92 -9.81 12.40
N PHE A 190 -22.63 -9.51 12.51
CA PHE A 190 -22.16 -8.18 12.92
C PHE A 190 -22.37 -7.11 11.85
N ALA A 191 -22.27 -7.49 10.57
CA ALA A 191 -22.47 -6.61 9.42
C ALA A 191 -23.91 -6.10 9.27
N ARG A 192 -24.91 -6.92 9.67
CA ARG A 192 -26.34 -6.53 9.65
C ARG A 192 -26.66 -5.27 10.46
N SER A 193 -25.86 -4.97 11.47
CA SER A 193 -26.03 -3.78 12.31
C SER A 193 -25.43 -2.50 11.70
N GLY A 194 -24.83 -2.56 10.51
CA GLY A 194 -24.24 -1.40 9.83
C GLY A 194 -22.88 -0.98 10.41
N GLU A 195 -22.57 0.31 10.34
CA GLU A 195 -21.30 0.89 10.82
C GLU A 195 -20.96 0.49 12.27
N GLY A 196 -19.67 0.47 12.60
CA GLY A 196 -19.12 -0.03 13.86
C GLY A 196 -18.96 -1.55 13.91
N VAL A 197 -18.91 -2.24 12.76
CA VAL A 197 -18.80 -3.71 12.71
C VAL A 197 -17.56 -4.19 13.47
N MET A 198 -16.41 -3.59 13.19
CA MET A 198 -15.15 -4.02 13.78
C MET A 198 -15.06 -3.67 15.26
N ALA A 199 -15.62 -2.54 15.68
CA ALA A 199 -15.70 -2.17 17.10
C ALA A 199 -16.50 -3.22 17.90
N ARG A 200 -17.67 -3.63 17.38
CA ARG A 200 -18.49 -4.66 18.02
C ARG A 200 -17.84 -6.04 18.02
N MET A 201 -17.14 -6.41 16.94
CA MET A 201 -16.38 -7.66 16.90
C MET A 201 -15.26 -7.66 17.94
N MET A 202 -14.54 -6.53 18.09
CA MET A 202 -13.52 -6.36 19.12
C MET A 202 -14.13 -6.46 20.52
N ASP A 203 -15.25 -5.78 20.80
CA ASP A 203 -15.97 -5.90 22.07
C ASP A 203 -16.38 -7.35 22.36
N HIS A 204 -16.87 -8.07 21.34
CA HIS A 204 -17.23 -9.47 21.46
C HIS A 204 -16.02 -10.34 21.81
N PHE A 205 -14.88 -10.15 21.12
CA PHE A 205 -13.65 -10.89 21.43
C PHE A 205 -13.16 -10.63 22.85
N GLU A 206 -13.18 -9.38 23.31
CA GLU A 206 -12.78 -9.04 24.69
C GLU A 206 -13.70 -9.69 25.72
N ASN A 207 -15.02 -9.59 25.51
CA ASN A 207 -16.02 -10.16 26.42
C ASN A 207 -15.98 -11.70 26.45
N SER A 208 -15.71 -12.35 25.33
CA SER A 208 -15.68 -13.81 25.23
C SER A 208 -14.39 -14.45 25.74
N THR A 209 -13.26 -13.73 25.68
CA THR A 209 -11.96 -14.27 26.06
C THR A 209 -11.43 -13.74 27.40
N GLY A 210 -11.94 -12.58 27.86
CA GLY A 210 -11.37 -11.84 28.99
C GLY A 210 -10.06 -11.11 28.66
N LEU A 211 -9.60 -11.14 27.40
CA LEU A 211 -8.40 -10.44 26.96
C LEU A 211 -8.73 -9.02 26.52
N LYS A 212 -7.86 -8.06 26.82
CA LYS A 212 -8.02 -6.66 26.42
C LYS A 212 -7.39 -6.38 25.06
N PHE A 213 -8.01 -6.90 23.99
CA PHE A 213 -7.47 -6.80 22.63
C PHE A 213 -7.30 -5.36 22.12
N LYS A 214 -8.07 -4.38 22.62
CA LYS A 214 -7.90 -2.97 22.24
C LYS A 214 -6.60 -2.35 22.76
N GLU A 215 -5.99 -2.95 23.79
CA GLU A 215 -4.69 -2.52 24.32
C GLU A 215 -3.52 -3.18 23.58
N ILE A 216 -3.78 -4.04 22.58
CA ILE A 216 -2.76 -4.80 21.83
C ILE A 216 -2.73 -4.33 20.37
N ASP A 217 -1.54 -4.08 19.84
CA ASP A 217 -1.36 -3.66 18.46
C ASP A 217 -1.76 -4.75 17.46
N ILE A 218 -2.50 -4.35 16.42
CA ILE A 218 -2.81 -5.24 15.29
C ILE A 218 -1.64 -5.19 14.31
N GLY A 219 -0.94 -6.32 14.15
CA GLY A 219 0.16 -6.46 13.20
C GLY A 219 -0.29 -6.83 11.79
N ARG A 220 -1.44 -7.50 11.66
CA ARG A 220 -2.01 -7.89 10.36
C ARG A 220 -3.53 -8.03 10.44
N ALA A 221 -4.20 -7.61 9.39
CA ALA A 221 -5.63 -7.73 9.17
C ALA A 221 -5.87 -8.44 7.84
N ALA A 222 -6.73 -9.44 7.81
CA ALA A 222 -7.03 -10.24 6.64
C ALA A 222 -8.53 -10.50 6.48
N CYS A 223 -8.96 -10.59 5.23
CA CYS A 223 -10.30 -10.96 4.81
C CYS A 223 -10.23 -11.78 3.52
N SER A 224 -11.39 -12.20 2.98
CA SER A 224 -11.42 -12.95 1.72
C SER A 224 -10.89 -12.14 0.52
N GLY A 225 -10.93 -10.80 0.58
CA GLY A 225 -10.44 -9.91 -0.46
C GLY A 225 -8.95 -9.59 -0.39
N GLY A 226 -8.30 -9.82 0.75
CA GLY A 226 -6.88 -9.53 0.90
C GLY A 226 -6.38 -9.47 2.32
N VAL A 227 -5.09 -9.14 2.42
CA VAL A 227 -4.32 -9.06 3.65
C VAL A 227 -3.59 -7.73 3.68
N ILE A 228 -3.63 -7.04 4.81
CA ILE A 228 -2.89 -5.81 5.05
C ILE A 228 -2.12 -5.91 6.38
N GLY A 229 -0.83 -5.61 6.32
CA GLY A 229 0.06 -5.58 7.48
C GLY A 229 0.23 -4.18 8.03
N ALA A 230 0.47 -4.05 9.33
CA ALA A 230 0.88 -2.80 9.97
C ALA A 230 2.20 -2.25 9.42
N ASP A 231 3.03 -3.11 8.83
CA ASP A 231 4.26 -2.78 8.11
C ASP A 231 4.01 -2.29 6.67
N GLY A 232 2.74 -2.04 6.34
CA GLY A 232 2.31 -1.57 5.05
C GLY A 232 2.30 -2.65 3.99
N ARG A 233 2.62 -3.93 4.26
CA ARG A 233 2.52 -4.98 3.22
C ARG A 233 1.07 -5.25 2.87
N ILE A 234 0.77 -5.32 1.58
CA ILE A 234 -0.61 -5.56 1.12
C ILE A 234 -0.62 -6.73 0.13
N LYS A 235 -1.57 -7.63 0.29
CA LYS A 235 -1.84 -8.71 -0.67
C LYS A 235 -3.33 -8.69 -0.99
N TYR A 236 -3.69 -8.24 -2.17
CA TYR A 236 -5.07 -8.36 -2.66
C TYR A 236 -5.23 -9.70 -3.38
N ILE A 237 -6.29 -10.42 -3.04
CA ILE A 237 -6.66 -11.66 -3.72
C ILE A 237 -7.61 -11.26 -4.84
N VAL A 238 -7.05 -11.04 -6.03
CA VAL A 238 -7.85 -10.75 -7.22
C VAL A 238 -7.96 -11.99 -8.10
N ARG A 239 -9.08 -12.72 -8.02
CA ARG A 239 -9.39 -13.84 -8.94
C ARG A 239 -9.93 -13.30 -10.27
N ALA A 240 -9.83 -14.11 -11.33
CA ALA A 240 -10.22 -13.71 -12.68
C ALA A 240 -11.75 -13.46 -12.82
N ASP A 241 -12.54 -14.02 -11.92
CA ASP A 241 -14.00 -13.97 -11.83
C ASP A 241 -14.51 -12.89 -10.85
N ILE A 242 -13.64 -11.99 -10.40
CA ILE A 242 -14.01 -11.01 -9.38
C ILE A 242 -14.99 -9.96 -9.90
N SER A 243 -16.00 -9.71 -9.06
CA SER A 243 -16.96 -8.61 -9.17
C SER A 243 -16.27 -7.25 -9.27
N ASP A 244 -16.76 -6.39 -10.17
CA ASP A 244 -16.16 -5.07 -10.46
C ASP A 244 -15.99 -4.22 -9.20
N TRP A 245 -16.90 -4.34 -8.22
CA TRP A 245 -16.84 -3.59 -6.97
C TRP A 245 -15.59 -3.91 -6.13
N ARG A 246 -15.07 -5.14 -6.14
CA ARG A 246 -13.84 -5.48 -5.41
C ARG A 246 -12.63 -4.83 -6.04
N ARG A 247 -12.60 -4.71 -7.38
CA ARG A 247 -11.53 -3.99 -8.08
C ARG A 247 -11.53 -2.51 -7.69
N GLU A 248 -12.70 -1.88 -7.73
CA GLU A 248 -12.89 -0.48 -7.32
C GLU A 248 -12.51 -0.27 -5.85
N PHE A 249 -12.90 -1.19 -4.96
CA PHE A 249 -12.53 -1.14 -3.54
C PHE A 249 -11.00 -1.16 -3.35
N VAL A 250 -10.31 -2.07 -4.04
CA VAL A 250 -8.84 -2.17 -3.98
C VAL A 250 -8.18 -0.88 -4.47
N GLU A 251 -8.64 -0.33 -5.59
CA GLU A 251 -8.11 0.92 -6.15
C GLU A 251 -8.34 2.11 -5.20
N ALA A 252 -9.53 2.22 -4.62
CA ALA A 252 -9.85 3.25 -3.63
C ALA A 252 -8.93 3.16 -2.40
N ARG A 253 -8.69 1.96 -1.86
CA ARG A 253 -7.84 1.77 -0.66
C ARG A 253 -6.36 2.00 -0.93
N VAL A 254 -5.86 1.62 -2.11
CA VAL A 254 -4.50 2.01 -2.53
C VAL A 254 -4.38 3.54 -2.59
N GLY A 255 -5.42 4.24 -3.08
CA GLY A 255 -5.51 5.70 -3.06
C GLY A 255 -5.54 6.29 -1.65
N GLU A 256 -6.26 5.69 -0.71
CA GLU A 256 -6.29 6.15 0.69
C GLU A 256 -4.95 5.92 1.41
N ILE A 257 -4.30 4.77 1.21
CA ILE A 257 -2.99 4.49 1.83
C ILE A 257 -1.95 5.47 1.33
N ALA A 258 -2.05 5.87 0.05
CA ALA A 258 -1.31 7.03 -0.44
C ALA A 258 -1.59 8.24 0.44
N GLY A 259 -2.88 8.63 0.55
CA GLY A 259 -3.36 9.78 1.31
C GLY A 259 -2.92 9.85 2.77
N LEU A 260 -2.75 8.70 3.43
CA LEU A 260 -2.34 8.61 4.84
C LEU A 260 -0.89 8.96 5.09
N VAL A 261 0.00 8.66 4.15
CA VAL A 261 1.43 8.97 4.34
C VAL A 261 1.66 10.48 4.47
N TRP A 262 0.73 11.30 3.98
CA TRP A 262 0.83 12.76 3.92
C TRP A 262 0.05 13.51 4.99
N ARG A 263 -0.49 12.81 6.00
CA ARG A 263 -1.22 13.42 7.13
C ARG A 263 -0.41 13.53 8.43
N ASP A 264 0.78 12.93 8.47
CA ASP A 264 1.70 12.95 9.63
C ASP A 264 2.96 13.79 9.37
#